data_AF-A0A2E6LGK2-F1
#
_entry.id   AF-A0A2E6LGK2-F1
#
_cell.length_a   1.000
_cell.length_b   1.000
_cell.length_c   1.000
_cell.angle_alpha   90.00
_cell.angle_beta   90.00
_cell.angle_gamma   90.00
#
_symmetry.space_group_name_H-M   'P 1'
#
loop_
_entity.id
_entity.type
_entity.pdbx_description
1 polymer ?
#
loop_
_entity_poly.entity_id
_entity_poly.type
_entity_poly.pdbx_seq_one_letter_code
_entity_poly.pdbx_strand_id
1 'polypeptide(L)'
;MKRRDSIKTLIVTSLASSLVLEGCLPKEKEIIYEKIWKYQYGRTPEEKKRDLELLNKTFFTNDEMIKIKKLANLILPPSPIGNIEKAEVPEFIEFIVKDVPSFQKKIRDGLNWIDDYSKKSFNKSFIGSTINEQKQILNSVAYPKNNKSKEEEFFSTFRDLVVTGYFTSEVGIKDLEYKGNQPNVWDGVPKEILKEHGLSYDKSWESKFIDQSKRNDIAVWDDEGNLIS
;
A
#
# COMPACT_ATOMS: atom_id res chain seq x y z
N MET A 1 20.05 7.63 36.81
CA MET A 1 18.94 7.41 35.86
C MET A 1 19.00 8.45 34.76
N LYS A 2 18.97 8.05 33.48
CA LYS A 2 19.03 8.99 32.36
C LYS A 2 17.69 9.74 32.29
N ARG A 3 17.72 11.07 32.24
CA ARG A 3 16.52 11.93 32.20
C ARG A 3 15.57 11.58 31.04
N ARG A 4 16.11 11.08 29.93
CA ARG A 4 15.35 10.52 28.80
C ARG A 4 14.51 9.30 29.16
N ASP A 5 15.01 8.43 30.03
CA ASP A 5 14.30 7.21 30.41
C ASP A 5 13.15 7.56 31.36
N SER A 6 13.35 8.50 32.28
CA SER A 6 12.28 8.99 33.16
C SER A 6 11.15 9.68 32.41
N ILE A 7 11.44 10.44 31.35
CA ILE A 7 10.39 11.06 30.50
C ILE A 7 9.60 10.00 29.73
N LYS A 8 10.28 8.95 29.22
CA LYS A 8 9.58 7.81 28.61
C LYS A 8 8.66 7.11 29.62
N THR A 9 9.13 6.90 30.85
CA THR A 9 8.33 6.24 31.90
C THR A 9 7.13 7.10 32.34
N LEU A 10 7.28 8.42 32.35
CA LEU A 10 6.23 9.37 32.78
C LEU A 10 5.12 9.56 31.73
N ILE A 11 5.45 9.46 30.44
CA ILE A 11 4.47 9.41 29.34
C ILE A 11 3.73 8.06 29.33
N VAL A 12 4.41 6.97 29.70
CA VAL A 12 3.81 5.62 29.78
C VAL A 12 2.79 5.52 30.93
N THR A 13 2.95 6.29 32.00
CA THR A 13 2.04 6.23 33.16
C THR A 13 0.75 7.03 32.97
N SER A 14 0.69 8.02 32.09
CA SER A 14 -0.52 8.84 31.89
C SER A 14 -1.56 8.21 30.96
N LEU A 15 -1.20 7.20 30.17
CA LEU A 15 -2.12 6.49 29.26
C LEU A 15 -2.63 5.15 29.81
N ALA A 16 -2.13 4.69 30.96
CA ALA A 16 -2.45 3.37 31.52
C ALA A 16 -3.66 3.34 32.46
N SER A 17 -4.22 4.49 32.85
CA SER A 17 -5.23 4.55 33.93
C SER A 17 -6.67 4.24 33.50
N SER A 18 -6.95 4.00 32.23
CA SER A 18 -8.34 3.78 31.74
C SER A 18 -8.65 2.35 31.26
N LEU A 19 -7.71 1.41 31.35
CA LEU A 19 -7.97 0.01 30.98
C LEU A 19 -7.41 -0.96 32.02
N VAL A 20 -7.98 -0.90 33.23
CA VAL A 20 -7.93 -2.03 34.17
C VAL A 20 -9.14 -2.91 33.87
N LEU A 21 -8.97 -3.90 32.99
CA LEU A 21 -9.74 -5.14 32.96
C LEU A 21 -8.95 -6.20 32.18
N GLU A 22 -8.81 -7.36 32.82
CA GLU A 22 -7.94 -8.49 32.48
C GLU A 22 -8.30 -9.23 31.19
N GLY A 23 -7.31 -9.92 30.62
CA GLY A 23 -7.49 -10.95 29.59
C GLY A 23 -6.24 -11.17 28.75
N CYS A 24 -5.54 -12.27 28.98
CA CYS A 24 -4.34 -12.71 28.25
C CYS A 24 -4.46 -12.55 26.72
N LEU A 25 -3.46 -11.90 26.10
CA LEU A 25 -2.83 -12.21 24.80
C LEU A 25 -1.77 -11.12 24.49
N PRO A 26 -0.50 -11.31 24.89
CA PRO A 26 0.57 -10.31 24.67
C PRO A 26 1.05 -10.23 23.21
N LYS A 27 0.95 -11.31 22.44
CA LYS A 27 1.50 -11.42 21.08
C LYS A 27 0.75 -10.58 20.04
N GLU A 28 -0.57 -10.49 20.14
CA GLU A 28 -1.38 -9.65 19.25
C GLU A 28 -1.05 -8.18 19.44
N LYS A 29 -0.89 -7.73 20.69
CA LYS A 29 -0.56 -6.34 21.02
C LYS A 29 0.79 -5.93 20.41
N GLU A 30 1.82 -6.77 20.47
CA GLU A 30 3.15 -6.49 19.88
C GLU A 30 3.09 -6.25 18.35
N ILE A 31 2.37 -7.11 17.63
CA ILE A 31 2.18 -7.00 16.16
C ILE A 31 1.39 -5.73 15.80
N ILE A 32 0.40 -5.39 16.62
CA ILE A 32 -0.38 -4.16 16.48
C ILE A 32 0.52 -2.93 16.72
N TYR A 33 1.35 -2.95 17.76
CA TYR A 33 2.29 -1.87 18.04
C TYR A 33 3.26 -1.66 16.88
N GLU A 34 3.93 -2.71 16.37
CA GLU A 34 4.84 -2.59 15.23
C GLU A 34 4.16 -1.98 13.98
N LYS A 35 2.92 -2.38 13.69
CA LYS A 35 2.15 -1.80 12.58
C LYS A 35 1.80 -0.33 12.80
N ILE A 36 1.48 0.08 14.02
CA ILE A 36 1.22 1.49 14.37
C ILE A 36 2.51 2.33 14.25
N TRP A 37 3.67 1.78 14.64
CA TRP A 37 4.96 2.47 14.55
C TRP A 37 5.49 2.59 13.11
N LYS A 38 5.05 1.73 12.17
CA LYS A 38 5.35 1.88 10.72
C LYS A 38 4.84 3.21 10.14
N TYR A 39 3.80 3.81 10.74
CA TYR A 39 3.13 5.02 10.24
C TYR A 39 3.25 6.21 11.21
N GLN A 40 4.47 6.56 11.64
CA GLN A 40 4.69 7.81 12.40
C GLN A 40 4.46 9.04 11.54
N TYR A 41 3.22 9.50 11.49
CA TYR A 41 2.84 10.82 11.00
C TYR A 41 2.08 11.55 12.11
N GLY A 42 2.02 12.88 12.04
CA GLY A 42 1.45 13.77 13.05
C GLY A 42 -0.06 13.64 13.27
N ARG A 43 -0.53 12.44 13.62
CA ARG A 43 -1.92 12.09 13.90
C ARG A 43 -2.38 12.64 15.25
N THR A 44 -3.63 13.08 15.33
CA THR A 44 -4.27 13.48 16.58
C THR A 44 -4.52 12.25 17.49
N PRO A 45 -4.73 12.44 18.81
CA PRO A 45 -5.09 11.34 19.70
C PRO A 45 -6.34 10.55 19.24
N GLU A 46 -7.33 11.24 18.67
CA GLU A 46 -8.58 10.64 18.17
C GLU A 46 -8.31 9.76 16.95
N GLU A 47 -7.49 10.24 16.01
CA GLU A 47 -7.09 9.46 14.83
C GLU A 47 -6.32 8.20 15.24
N LYS A 48 -5.36 8.32 16.17
CA LYS A 48 -4.62 7.16 16.70
C LYS A 48 -5.54 6.11 17.32
N LYS A 49 -6.57 6.55 18.05
CA LYS A 49 -7.56 5.65 18.63
C LYS A 49 -8.37 4.93 17.54
N ARG A 50 -8.85 5.66 16.53
CA ARG A 50 -9.55 5.08 15.37
C ARG A 50 -8.67 4.06 14.64
N ASP A 51 -7.42 4.41 14.36
CA ASP A 51 -6.48 3.54 13.67
C ASP A 51 -6.24 2.25 14.47
N LEU A 52 -6.04 2.35 15.77
CA LEU A 52 -5.89 1.18 16.65
C LEU A 52 -7.16 0.31 16.65
N GLU A 53 -8.34 0.91 16.74
CA GLU A 53 -9.61 0.16 16.64
C GLU A 53 -9.78 -0.53 15.28
N LEU A 54 -9.37 0.10 14.19
CA LEU A 54 -9.50 -0.43 12.83
C LEU A 54 -8.49 -1.55 12.55
N LEU A 55 -7.24 -1.36 12.97
CA LEU A 55 -6.15 -2.32 12.76
C LEU A 55 -6.34 -3.59 13.60
N ASN A 56 -7.02 -3.49 14.76
CA ASN A 56 -7.32 -4.62 15.63
C ASN A 56 -8.53 -5.44 15.19
N LYS A 57 -9.34 -4.93 14.26
CA LYS A 57 -10.46 -5.68 13.71
C LYS A 57 -9.97 -6.65 12.64
N THR A 58 -10.59 -7.81 12.59
CA THR A 58 -10.48 -8.77 11.49
C THR A 58 -11.84 -8.89 10.84
N PHE A 59 -11.90 -8.69 9.53
CA PHE A 59 -13.12 -8.83 8.75
C PHE A 59 -13.19 -10.18 8.07
N PHE A 60 -12.18 -10.58 7.29
CA PHE A 60 -12.15 -11.87 6.60
C PHE A 60 -11.59 -13.00 7.48
N THR A 61 -12.17 -14.19 7.32
CA THR A 61 -11.63 -15.43 7.85
C THR A 61 -10.39 -15.87 7.07
N ASN A 62 -9.61 -16.80 7.63
CA ASN A 62 -8.43 -17.34 6.95
C ASN A 62 -8.77 -17.97 5.58
N ASP A 63 -9.90 -18.69 5.48
CA ASP A 63 -10.34 -19.32 4.23
C ASP A 63 -10.77 -18.28 3.19
N GLU A 64 -11.44 -17.20 3.63
CA GLU A 64 -11.74 -16.06 2.76
C GLU A 64 -10.44 -15.38 2.27
N MET A 65 -9.43 -15.22 3.13
CA MET A 65 -8.14 -14.64 2.73
C MET A 65 -7.40 -15.50 1.70
N ILE A 66 -7.43 -16.84 1.83
CA ILE A 66 -6.89 -17.76 0.82
C ILE A 66 -7.63 -17.58 -0.51
N LYS A 67 -8.96 -17.46 -0.46
CA LYS A 67 -9.80 -17.25 -1.65
C LYS A 67 -9.50 -15.90 -2.31
N ILE A 68 -9.40 -14.83 -1.53
CA ILE A 68 -9.03 -13.48 -1.99
C ILE A 68 -7.69 -13.52 -2.71
N LYS A 69 -6.68 -14.14 -2.10
CA LYS A 69 -5.35 -14.32 -2.70
C LYS A 69 -5.41 -15.10 -4.02
N LYS A 70 -6.19 -16.18 -4.08
CA LYS A 70 -6.36 -16.96 -5.32
C LYS A 70 -7.06 -16.13 -6.41
N LEU A 71 -8.13 -15.42 -6.06
CA LEU A 71 -8.90 -14.58 -6.97
C LEU A 71 -8.07 -13.41 -7.51
N ALA A 72 -7.33 -12.73 -6.64
CA ALA A 72 -6.45 -11.64 -7.02
C ALA A 72 -5.34 -12.10 -7.98
N ASN A 73 -4.76 -13.30 -7.79
CA ASN A 73 -3.75 -13.87 -8.70
C ASN A 73 -4.34 -14.23 -10.07
N LEU A 74 -5.63 -14.56 -10.15
CA LEU A 74 -6.31 -14.81 -11.42
C LEU A 74 -6.61 -13.51 -12.17
N ILE A 75 -6.90 -12.44 -11.44
CA ILE A 75 -7.16 -11.10 -12.01
C ILE A 75 -5.86 -10.45 -12.48
N LEU A 76 -4.82 -10.48 -11.64
CA LEU A 76 -3.50 -9.94 -11.94
C LEU A 76 -2.44 -11.03 -11.69
N PRO A 77 -2.09 -11.80 -12.73
CA PRO A 77 -1.05 -12.82 -12.64
C PRO A 77 0.32 -12.22 -12.29
N PRO A 78 1.22 -13.01 -11.68
CA PRO A 78 2.57 -12.55 -11.33
C PRO A 78 3.38 -12.14 -12.57
N SER A 79 4.13 -11.05 -12.44
CA SER A 79 5.13 -10.57 -13.40
C SER A 79 6.55 -10.90 -12.91
N PRO A 80 7.60 -10.70 -13.74
CA PRO A 80 8.98 -10.83 -13.28
C PRO A 80 9.34 -9.86 -12.13
N ILE A 81 8.68 -8.70 -12.09
CA ILE A 81 8.95 -7.63 -11.12
C ILE A 81 8.18 -7.88 -9.81
N GLY A 82 6.95 -8.38 -9.90
CA GLY A 82 6.06 -8.42 -8.74
C GLY A 82 4.93 -9.44 -8.84
N ASN A 83 4.27 -9.63 -7.70
CA ASN A 83 3.03 -10.39 -7.59
C ASN A 83 2.15 -9.77 -6.50
N ILE A 84 0.90 -10.23 -6.40
CA ILE A 84 -0.08 -9.65 -5.48
C ILE A 84 0.36 -9.76 -4.01
N GLU A 85 1.13 -10.78 -3.64
CA GLU A 85 1.58 -11.03 -2.28
C GLU A 85 2.72 -10.09 -1.89
N LYS A 86 3.70 -9.89 -2.78
CA LYS A 86 4.77 -8.90 -2.59
C LYS A 86 4.21 -7.48 -2.49
N ALA A 87 3.11 -7.22 -3.18
CA ALA A 87 2.39 -5.95 -3.14
C ALA A 87 1.40 -5.83 -1.97
N GLU A 88 1.29 -6.84 -1.08
CA GLU A 88 0.37 -6.86 0.07
C GLU A 88 -1.11 -6.60 -0.31
N VAL A 89 -1.53 -7.02 -1.52
CA VAL A 89 -2.87 -6.76 -2.04
C VAL A 89 -3.98 -7.43 -1.21
N PRO A 90 -3.86 -8.69 -0.76
CA PRO A 90 -4.86 -9.29 0.12
C PRO A 90 -5.06 -8.51 1.43
N GLU A 91 -3.96 -8.07 2.05
CA GLU A 91 -3.95 -7.27 3.27
C GLU A 91 -4.54 -5.88 3.03
N PHE A 92 -4.27 -5.27 1.87
CA PHE A 92 -4.91 -4.03 1.43
C PHE A 92 -6.42 -4.19 1.30
N ILE A 93 -6.92 -5.28 0.69
CA ILE A 93 -8.36 -5.53 0.56
C ILE A 93 -9.01 -5.69 1.95
N GLU A 94 -8.39 -6.47 2.85
CA GLU A 94 -8.84 -6.59 4.25
C GLU A 94 -8.89 -5.23 4.96
N PHE A 95 -7.89 -4.37 4.76
CA PHE A 95 -7.89 -3.01 5.31
C PHE A 95 -9.01 -2.14 4.74
N ILE A 96 -9.15 -2.06 3.42
CA ILE A 96 -10.15 -1.21 2.76
C ILE A 96 -11.57 -1.63 3.12
N VAL A 97 -11.85 -2.93 3.19
CA VAL A 97 -13.18 -3.42 3.54
C VAL A 97 -13.53 -3.13 5.01
N LYS A 98 -12.53 -3.06 5.90
CA LYS A 98 -12.75 -2.58 7.28
C LYS A 98 -13.01 -1.08 7.33
N ASP A 99 -12.25 -0.28 6.58
CA ASP A 99 -12.32 1.18 6.64
C ASP A 99 -13.53 1.75 5.87
N VAL A 100 -14.02 1.03 4.86
CA VAL A 100 -15.15 1.42 4.01
C VAL A 100 -16.28 0.39 4.15
N PRO A 101 -17.19 0.54 5.14
CA PRO A 101 -18.23 -0.44 5.44
C PRO A 101 -19.18 -0.77 4.29
N SER A 102 -19.35 0.15 3.32
CA SER A 102 -20.18 -0.08 2.14
C SER A 102 -19.68 -1.23 1.24
N PHE A 103 -18.40 -1.59 1.33
CA PHE A 103 -17.85 -2.75 0.59
C PHE A 103 -18.10 -4.09 1.28
N GLN A 104 -18.28 -4.12 2.60
CA GLN A 104 -18.33 -5.35 3.40
C GLN A 104 -19.32 -6.38 2.87
N LYS A 105 -20.59 -5.95 2.71
CA LYS A 105 -21.65 -6.83 2.22
C LYS A 105 -21.39 -7.31 0.80
N LYS A 106 -21.02 -6.38 -0.10
CA LYS A 106 -20.78 -6.68 -1.52
C LYS A 106 -19.66 -7.70 -1.70
N ILE A 107 -18.53 -7.52 -1.00
CA ILE A 107 -17.37 -8.41 -1.13
C ILE A 107 -17.68 -9.78 -0.52
N ARG A 108 -18.26 -9.85 0.69
CA ARG A 108 -18.60 -11.14 1.31
C ARG A 108 -19.65 -11.92 0.52
N ASP A 109 -20.72 -11.27 0.09
CA ASP A 109 -21.75 -11.92 -0.73
C ASP A 109 -21.16 -12.47 -2.04
N GLY A 110 -20.24 -11.72 -2.67
CA GLY A 110 -19.55 -12.16 -3.88
C GLY A 110 -18.59 -13.34 -3.66
N LEU A 111 -17.84 -13.35 -2.55
CA LEU A 111 -16.97 -14.48 -2.19
C LEU A 111 -17.77 -15.76 -1.91
N ASN A 112 -18.98 -15.63 -1.35
CA ASN A 112 -19.90 -16.74 -1.16
C ASN A 112 -20.49 -17.21 -2.50
N TRP A 113 -20.92 -16.26 -3.33
CA TRP A 113 -21.46 -16.56 -4.66
C TRP A 113 -20.47 -17.35 -5.52
N ILE A 114 -19.17 -17.00 -5.50
CA ILE A 114 -18.14 -17.73 -6.25
C ILE A 114 -18.10 -19.22 -5.87
N ASP A 115 -18.18 -19.54 -4.57
CA ASP A 115 -18.20 -20.94 -4.11
C ASP A 115 -19.50 -21.64 -4.48
N ASP A 116 -20.65 -20.97 -4.32
CA ASP A 116 -21.94 -21.51 -4.71
C ASP A 116 -22.00 -21.81 -6.20
N TYR A 117 -21.47 -20.92 -7.04
CA TYR A 117 -21.39 -21.11 -8.48
C TYR A 117 -20.45 -22.28 -8.82
N SER A 118 -19.26 -22.32 -8.22
CA SER A 118 -18.29 -23.42 -8.42
C SER A 118 -18.91 -24.78 -8.04
N LYS A 119 -19.63 -24.84 -6.92
CA LYS A 119 -20.29 -26.06 -6.46
C LYS A 119 -21.43 -26.47 -7.40
N LYS A 120 -22.24 -25.53 -7.86
CA LYS A 120 -23.34 -25.82 -8.81
C LYS A 120 -22.83 -26.28 -10.18
N SER A 121 -21.75 -25.69 -10.68
CA SER A 121 -21.23 -25.98 -12.02
C SER A 121 -20.28 -27.17 -12.07
N PHE A 122 -19.50 -27.42 -11.01
CA PHE A 122 -18.40 -28.38 -11.02
C PHE A 122 -18.40 -29.34 -9.82
N ASN A 123 -19.33 -29.18 -8.86
CA ASN A 123 -19.38 -29.94 -7.60
C ASN A 123 -18.08 -29.86 -6.78
N LYS A 124 -17.39 -28.73 -6.84
CA LYS A 124 -16.14 -28.43 -6.12
C LYS A 124 -16.23 -27.06 -5.45
N SER A 125 -15.35 -26.78 -4.48
CA SER A 125 -15.13 -25.41 -4.01
C SER A 125 -14.32 -24.63 -5.04
N PHE A 126 -14.40 -23.29 -5.02
CA PHE A 126 -13.65 -22.48 -5.96
C PHE A 126 -12.13 -22.71 -5.86
N ILE A 127 -11.61 -22.81 -4.64
CA ILE A 127 -10.18 -23.08 -4.39
C ILE A 127 -9.79 -24.47 -4.92
N GLY A 128 -10.66 -25.47 -4.76
CA GLY A 128 -10.44 -26.85 -5.22
C GLY A 128 -10.68 -27.07 -6.73
N SER A 129 -11.28 -26.11 -7.42
CA SER A 129 -11.49 -26.15 -8.86
C SER A 129 -10.19 -25.96 -9.65
N THR A 130 -10.17 -26.48 -10.88
CA THR A 130 -9.03 -26.25 -11.80
C THR A 130 -8.95 -24.78 -12.23
N ILE A 131 -7.79 -24.33 -12.71
CA ILE A 131 -7.63 -22.95 -13.19
C ILE A 131 -8.62 -22.62 -14.32
N ASN A 132 -8.91 -23.58 -15.20
CA ASN A 132 -9.87 -23.39 -16.28
C ASN A 132 -11.31 -23.24 -15.76
N GLU A 133 -11.71 -24.07 -14.80
CA GLU A 133 -13.00 -23.95 -14.10
C GLU A 133 -13.11 -22.59 -13.38
N GLN A 134 -12.06 -22.19 -12.65
CA GLN A 134 -12.00 -20.89 -11.96
C GLN A 134 -12.17 -19.73 -12.96
N LYS A 135 -11.42 -19.73 -14.07
CA LYS A 135 -11.54 -18.71 -15.11
C LYS A 135 -12.92 -18.69 -15.76
N GLN A 136 -13.56 -19.85 -15.94
CA GLN A 136 -14.92 -19.92 -16.48
C GLN A 136 -15.92 -19.20 -15.56
N ILE A 137 -15.79 -19.35 -14.24
CA ILE A 137 -16.62 -18.62 -13.27
C ILE A 137 -16.41 -17.12 -13.42
N LEU A 138 -15.15 -16.66 -13.46
CA LEU A 138 -14.87 -15.22 -13.58
C LEU A 138 -15.34 -14.64 -14.92
N ASN A 139 -15.16 -15.37 -16.02
CA ASN A 139 -15.61 -14.95 -17.34
C ASN A 139 -17.13 -14.74 -17.41
N SER A 140 -17.92 -15.43 -16.56
CA SER A 140 -19.37 -15.24 -16.50
C SER A 140 -19.80 -13.86 -15.99
N VAL A 141 -18.91 -13.14 -15.28
CA VAL A 141 -19.17 -11.84 -14.65
C VAL A 141 -18.19 -10.74 -15.06
N ALA A 142 -17.19 -11.06 -15.89
CA ALA A 142 -16.11 -10.13 -16.26
C ALA A 142 -16.53 -9.06 -17.28
N TYR A 143 -17.55 -9.33 -18.09
CA TYR A 143 -17.93 -8.53 -19.26
C TYR A 143 -19.42 -8.16 -19.27
N PRO A 144 -19.87 -7.29 -18.34
CA PRO A 144 -21.25 -6.83 -18.31
C PRO A 144 -21.59 -6.03 -19.58
N LYS A 145 -22.74 -6.32 -20.19
CA LYS A 145 -23.19 -5.64 -21.42
C LYS A 145 -24.08 -4.42 -21.18
N ASN A 146 -24.84 -4.42 -20.07
CA ASN A 146 -25.82 -3.41 -19.70
C ASN A 146 -25.66 -3.06 -18.21
N ASN A 147 -26.78 -2.82 -17.50
CA ASN A 147 -26.81 -2.72 -16.04
C ASN A 147 -26.21 -3.99 -15.42
N LYS A 148 -25.26 -3.78 -14.50
CA LYS A 148 -24.53 -4.86 -13.83
C LYS A 148 -25.44 -5.62 -12.87
N SER A 149 -25.35 -6.94 -12.89
CA SER A 149 -25.88 -7.77 -11.80
C SER A 149 -25.06 -7.54 -10.52
N LYS A 150 -25.54 -8.05 -9.39
CA LYS A 150 -24.81 -7.95 -8.10
C LYS A 150 -23.44 -8.62 -8.16
N GLU A 151 -23.36 -9.73 -8.89
CA GLU A 151 -22.16 -10.54 -9.09
C GLU A 151 -21.17 -9.82 -10.01
N GLU A 152 -21.65 -9.20 -11.09
CA GLU A 152 -20.83 -8.36 -11.99
C GLU A 152 -20.34 -7.09 -11.29
N GLU A 153 -21.15 -6.47 -10.44
CA GLU A 153 -20.72 -5.37 -9.58
C GLU A 153 -19.66 -5.80 -8.58
N PHE A 154 -19.85 -6.94 -7.92
CA PHE A 154 -18.86 -7.52 -7.01
C PHE A 154 -17.53 -7.74 -7.74
N PHE A 155 -17.55 -8.44 -8.88
CA PHE A 155 -16.32 -8.74 -9.61
C PHE A 155 -15.64 -7.48 -10.14
N SER A 156 -16.40 -6.50 -10.62
CA SER A 156 -15.87 -5.18 -10.99
C SER A 156 -15.17 -4.52 -9.80
N THR A 157 -15.85 -4.42 -8.65
CA THR A 157 -15.32 -3.79 -7.43
C THR A 157 -14.05 -4.51 -6.96
N PHE A 158 -14.08 -5.85 -6.92
CA PHE A 158 -12.94 -6.64 -6.47
C PHE A 158 -11.75 -6.49 -7.41
N ARG A 159 -11.97 -6.51 -8.73
CA ARG A 159 -10.91 -6.25 -9.73
C ARG A 159 -10.31 -4.87 -9.55
N ASP A 160 -11.13 -3.85 -9.36
CA ASP A 160 -10.67 -2.47 -9.18
C ASP A 160 -9.81 -2.34 -7.91
N LEU A 161 -10.19 -3.01 -6.82
CA LEU A 161 -9.40 -3.11 -5.59
C LEU A 161 -8.06 -3.83 -5.81
N VAL A 162 -8.03 -4.93 -6.57
CA VAL A 162 -6.79 -5.67 -6.87
C VAL A 162 -5.83 -4.79 -7.68
N VAL A 163 -6.31 -4.15 -8.74
CA VAL A 163 -5.50 -3.31 -9.63
C VAL A 163 -5.00 -2.08 -8.87
N THR A 164 -5.87 -1.45 -8.07
CA THR A 164 -5.50 -0.30 -7.23
C THR A 164 -4.46 -0.72 -6.19
N GLY A 165 -4.70 -1.79 -5.44
CA GLY A 165 -3.76 -2.28 -4.43
C GLY A 165 -2.39 -2.58 -5.02
N TYR A 166 -2.34 -3.20 -6.20
CA TYR A 166 -1.07 -3.51 -6.84
C TYR A 166 -0.36 -2.25 -7.34
N PHE A 167 -1.00 -1.44 -8.19
CA PHE A 167 -0.34 -0.30 -8.85
C PHE A 167 -0.15 0.94 -7.97
N THR A 168 -0.72 0.95 -6.76
CA THR A 168 -0.38 1.96 -5.72
C THR A 168 0.69 1.47 -4.74
N SER A 169 1.09 0.20 -4.81
CA SER A 169 2.20 -0.34 -4.02
C SER A 169 3.57 0.01 -4.62
N GLU A 170 4.63 -0.07 -3.81
CA GLU A 170 6.01 0.07 -4.29
C GLU A 170 6.33 -0.92 -5.43
N VAL A 171 5.83 -2.14 -5.32
CA VAL A 171 6.02 -3.20 -6.32
C VAL A 171 5.38 -2.82 -7.65
N GLY A 172 4.13 -2.36 -7.63
CA GLY A 172 3.43 -1.98 -8.85
C GLY A 172 3.96 -0.70 -9.48
N ILE A 173 4.40 0.28 -8.69
CA ILE A 173 5.08 1.47 -9.20
C ILE A 173 6.38 1.10 -9.95
N LYS A 174 7.15 0.15 -9.40
CA LYS A 174 8.34 -0.40 -10.06
C LYS A 174 7.97 -1.16 -11.34
N ASP A 175 6.90 -1.95 -11.32
CA ASP A 175 6.41 -2.73 -12.46
C ASP A 175 5.96 -1.84 -13.63
N LEU A 176 5.37 -0.68 -13.33
CA LEU A 176 5.03 0.36 -14.33
C LEU A 176 6.25 1.11 -14.87
N GLU A 177 7.42 0.90 -14.29
CA GLU A 177 8.62 1.73 -14.50
C GLU A 177 8.35 3.22 -14.26
N TYR A 178 7.36 3.53 -13.42
CA TYR A 178 6.92 4.90 -13.20
C TYR A 178 8.01 5.70 -12.50
N LYS A 179 8.53 6.72 -13.20
CA LYS A 179 9.61 7.59 -12.69
C LYS A 179 9.11 8.78 -11.88
N GLY A 180 7.82 9.10 -11.96
CA GLY A 180 7.25 10.29 -11.33
C GLY A 180 7.76 11.61 -11.90
N ASN A 181 7.53 12.69 -11.17
CA ASN A 181 8.10 13.99 -11.48
C ASN A 181 9.57 14.00 -11.08
N GLN A 182 10.45 13.76 -12.03
CA GLN A 182 11.89 13.98 -11.85
C GLN A 182 12.20 15.45 -12.12
N PRO A 183 12.98 16.14 -11.26
CA PRO A 183 13.36 17.52 -11.53
C PRO A 183 14.18 17.53 -12.83
N ASN A 184 13.79 18.40 -13.77
CA ASN A 184 14.54 18.61 -15.00
C ASN A 184 15.97 19.05 -14.66
N VAL A 185 16.94 18.54 -15.40
CA VAL A 185 18.32 19.00 -15.35
C VAL A 185 18.44 20.18 -16.31
N TRP A 186 18.33 21.39 -15.79
CA TRP A 186 18.61 22.60 -16.56
C TRP A 186 20.02 23.10 -16.24
N ASP A 187 20.92 23.00 -17.22
CA ASP A 187 22.33 23.41 -17.10
C ASP A 187 22.57 24.85 -17.60
N GLY A 188 21.51 25.68 -17.57
CA GLY A 188 21.56 27.03 -18.11
C GLY A 188 21.23 27.12 -19.61
N VAL A 189 21.26 28.35 -20.12
CA VAL A 189 21.14 28.67 -21.54
C VAL A 189 22.40 28.15 -22.25
N PRO A 190 22.26 27.40 -23.34
CA PRO A 190 23.42 26.88 -24.08
C PRO A 190 24.37 27.98 -24.55
N LYS A 191 25.67 27.67 -24.61
CA LYS A 191 26.74 28.64 -24.91
C LYS A 191 26.59 29.28 -26.28
N GLU A 192 26.08 28.51 -27.25
CA GLU A 192 25.80 28.96 -28.62
C GLU A 192 24.72 30.05 -28.64
N ILE A 193 23.64 29.89 -27.86
CA ILE A 193 22.55 30.86 -27.76
C ILE A 193 23.04 32.14 -27.07
N LEU A 194 23.79 32.00 -25.98
CA LEU A 194 24.39 33.16 -25.30
C LEU A 194 25.28 33.96 -26.25
N LYS A 195 26.08 33.27 -27.07
CA LYS A 195 26.97 33.91 -28.05
C LYS A 195 26.20 34.65 -29.14
N GLU A 196 25.09 34.11 -29.63
CA GLU A 196 24.21 34.78 -30.60
C GLU A 196 23.65 36.11 -30.06
N HIS A 197 23.43 36.19 -28.75
CA HIS A 197 22.93 37.38 -28.06
C HIS A 197 24.05 38.28 -27.48
N GLY A 198 25.32 37.98 -27.72
CA GLY A 198 26.45 38.74 -27.17
C GLY A 198 26.61 38.63 -25.64
N LEU A 199 26.05 37.57 -25.05
CA LEU A 199 26.11 37.26 -23.62
C LEU A 199 27.09 36.12 -23.34
N SER A 200 27.54 36.02 -22.10
CA SER A 200 28.29 34.86 -21.59
C SER A 200 28.11 34.74 -20.09
N TYR A 201 28.29 33.55 -19.54
CA TYR A 201 28.33 33.36 -18.10
C TYR A 201 29.60 33.97 -17.51
N ASP A 202 29.47 34.58 -16.34
CA ASP A 202 30.63 35.03 -15.58
C ASP A 202 31.39 33.82 -15.04
N LYS A 203 32.68 33.72 -15.38
CA LYS A 203 33.59 32.66 -14.94
C LYS A 203 33.65 32.51 -13.42
N SER A 204 33.39 33.59 -12.66
CA SER A 204 33.35 33.53 -11.19
C SER A 204 32.16 32.74 -10.64
N TRP A 205 31.14 32.50 -11.46
CA TRP A 205 29.92 31.77 -11.12
C TRP A 205 29.90 30.33 -11.65
N GLU A 206 30.65 30.01 -12.70
CA GLU A 206 30.66 28.66 -13.29
C GLU A 206 31.01 27.57 -12.26
N SER A 207 31.92 27.84 -11.32
CA SER A 207 32.30 26.91 -10.25
C SER A 207 31.26 26.77 -9.13
N LYS A 208 30.26 27.66 -9.10
CA LYS A 208 29.17 27.66 -8.11
C LYS A 208 27.89 27.01 -8.64
N PHE A 209 27.83 26.68 -9.93
CA PHE A 209 26.68 25.98 -10.49
C PHE A 209 26.59 24.56 -9.92
N ILE A 210 25.36 24.05 -9.84
CA ILE A 210 25.11 22.70 -9.32
C ILE A 210 25.77 21.71 -10.28
N ASP A 211 26.67 20.88 -9.76
CA ASP A 211 27.15 19.70 -10.46
C ASP A 211 26.00 18.69 -10.59
N GLN A 212 25.39 18.66 -11.77
CA GLN A 212 24.23 17.82 -12.06
C GLN A 212 24.55 16.32 -11.93
N SER A 213 25.83 15.92 -11.98
CA SER A 213 26.24 14.53 -11.73
C SER A 213 26.17 14.14 -10.25
N LYS A 214 26.25 15.12 -9.34
CA LYS A 214 26.23 14.94 -7.88
C LYS A 214 24.97 15.47 -7.20
N ARG A 215 24.00 15.97 -7.97
CA ARG A 215 22.76 16.60 -7.46
C ARG A 215 21.93 15.73 -6.50
N ASN A 216 22.07 14.40 -6.59
CA ASN A 216 21.34 13.43 -5.76
C ASN A 216 22.20 12.87 -4.61
N ASP A 217 23.45 13.32 -4.49
CA ASP A 217 24.32 12.93 -3.38
C ASP A 217 23.76 13.56 -2.11
N ILE A 218 23.54 12.72 -1.09
CA ILE A 218 23.01 13.16 0.19
C ILE A 218 24.18 13.70 1.02
N ALA A 219 24.11 14.98 1.37
CA ALA A 219 25.07 15.61 2.27
C ALA A 219 25.13 14.88 3.61
N VAL A 220 26.33 14.42 3.98
CA VAL A 220 26.63 13.77 5.26
C VAL A 220 27.23 14.81 6.20
N TRP A 221 26.68 14.91 7.40
CA TRP A 221 27.10 15.87 8.42
C TRP A 221 27.63 15.12 9.65
N ASP A 222 28.62 15.69 10.33
CA ASP A 222 29.03 15.20 11.64
C ASP A 222 28.07 15.66 12.75
N ASP A 223 28.30 15.17 13.97
CA ASP A 223 27.51 15.53 15.16
C ASP A 223 27.65 17.01 15.57
N GLU A 224 28.64 17.73 15.02
CA GLU A 224 28.92 19.15 15.28
C GLU A 224 28.30 20.06 14.21
N GLY A 225 27.74 19.49 13.13
CA GLY A 225 27.10 20.22 12.04
C GLY A 225 28.04 20.62 10.90
N ASN A 226 29.21 20.00 10.78
CA ASN A 226 30.13 20.20 9.65
C ASN A 226 29.82 19.21 8.51
N LEU A 227 29.94 19.68 7.26
CA LEU A 227 29.75 18.86 6.06
C LEU A 227 30.95 17.94 5.84
N ILE A 228 30.72 16.63 5.79
CA ILE A 228 31.73 15.59 5.56
C ILE A 228 31.86 15.26 4.06
N SER A 229 30.74 15.01 3.40
CA SER A 229 30.68 14.59 1.99
C SER A 229 29.33 14.92 1.37
#